data_AF-A0A9Q1KMP1-F1
#
_entry.id   AF-A0A9Q1KMP1-F1
#
_cell.length_a   1.000
_cell.length_b   1.000
_cell.length_c   1.000
_cell.angle_alpha   90.00
_cell.angle_beta   90.00
_cell.angle_gamma   90.00
#
_symmetry.space_group_name_H-M   'P 1'
#
loop_
_entity.id
_entity.type
_entity.pdbx_description
1 polymer ?
#
loop_
_entity_poly.entity_id
_entity_poly.type
_entity_poly.pdbx_seq_one_letter_code
_entity_poly.pdbx_strand_id
1 'polypeptide(L)'
;MTEQKEVFKPNEPNKVGMYVSGITRYDYSHIGHARAFVTFDILYRYLKELDYEVAYTWNFTDVDDKIICRASESKDNEPNHPLRDPLNLSNHYCQEFLWDMDDLQCLLPTFQQRVSDHMDQILDMVTKVRFSLLVMSFDWELVMEITCAFLLHSHVVV
;
A
#
# COMPACT_ATOMS: atom_id res chain seq x y z
N MET A 1 13.51 -14.50 0.13
CA MET A 1 12.48 -15.48 0.53
C MET A 1 12.89 -16.85 0.01
N THR A 2 12.60 -17.93 0.74
CA THR A 2 13.21 -19.26 0.52
C THR A 2 12.37 -20.23 -0.32
N GLU A 3 11.17 -19.83 -0.74
CA GLU A 3 10.21 -20.67 -1.46
C GLU A 3 9.76 -21.95 -0.71
N GLN A 4 10.06 -22.02 0.59
CA GLN A 4 9.70 -23.14 1.45
C GLN A 4 8.79 -22.67 2.59
N LYS A 5 8.05 -23.61 3.18
CA LYS A 5 7.31 -23.35 4.42
C LYS A 5 8.30 -23.26 5.58
N GLU A 6 8.23 -22.19 6.34
CA GLU A 6 9.11 -21.95 7.48
C GLU A 6 8.29 -21.82 8.77
N VAL A 7 8.94 -22.14 9.89
CA VAL A 7 8.36 -21.90 11.20
C VAL A 7 8.33 -20.39 11.42
N PHE A 8 7.12 -19.83 11.57
CA PHE A 8 6.96 -18.43 11.89
C PHE A 8 7.56 -18.10 13.26
N LYS A 9 8.47 -17.13 13.28
CA LYS A 9 9.07 -16.58 14.51
C LYS A 9 8.94 -15.05 14.42
N PRO A 10 8.18 -14.40 15.32
CA PRO A 10 8.04 -12.96 15.28
C PRO A 10 9.37 -12.27 15.66
N ASN A 11 9.53 -11.03 15.19
CA ASN A 11 10.71 -10.22 15.52
C ASN A 11 10.74 -9.83 17.01
N GLU A 12 9.58 -9.51 17.57
CA GLU A 12 9.38 -9.29 19.01
C GLU A 12 8.46 -10.38 19.57
N PRO A 13 8.75 -10.97 20.75
CA PRO A 13 7.88 -11.99 21.34
C PRO A 13 6.41 -11.52 21.43
N ASN A 14 5.50 -12.37 20.96
CA ASN A 14 4.05 -12.15 20.94
C ASN A 14 3.56 -10.94 20.12
N LYS A 15 4.41 -10.29 19.32
CA LYS A 15 4.00 -9.17 18.46
C LYS A 15 4.23 -9.46 16.99
N VAL A 16 3.25 -9.13 16.17
CA VAL A 16 3.31 -9.33 14.72
C VAL A 16 3.00 -8.03 13.99
N GLY A 17 3.96 -7.54 13.20
CA GLY A 17 3.69 -6.53 12.19
C GLY A 17 3.20 -7.19 10.91
N MET A 18 2.00 -6.84 10.44
CA MET A 18 1.43 -7.37 9.20
C MET A 18 1.08 -6.23 8.27
N TYR A 19 1.84 -6.08 7.18
CA TYR A 19 1.54 -5.14 6.11
C TYR A 19 0.94 -5.90 4.92
N VAL A 20 -0.22 -5.46 4.46
CA VAL A 20 -0.86 -5.95 3.23
C VAL A 20 -0.99 -4.78 2.28
N SER A 21 -0.44 -4.91 1.08
CA SER A 21 -0.62 -3.90 0.04
C SER A 21 -2.11 -3.68 -0.17
N GLY A 22 -2.56 -2.43 -0.07
CA GLY A 22 -3.91 -2.11 -0.46
C GLY A 22 -4.03 -1.98 -1.98
N ILE A 23 -4.93 -1.13 -2.44
CA ILE A 23 -5.19 -0.98 -3.88
C ILE A 23 -5.14 0.48 -4.33
N THR A 24 -4.96 0.65 -5.64
CA THR A 24 -5.14 1.93 -6.34
C THR A 24 -6.61 2.21 -6.58
N ARG A 25 -7.11 3.33 -6.03
CA ARG A 25 -8.55 3.62 -5.93
C ARG A 25 -9.02 4.50 -7.07
N TYR A 26 -9.29 3.88 -8.22
CA TYR A 26 -9.86 4.56 -9.39
C TYR A 26 -11.16 3.92 -9.90
N ASP A 27 -11.56 2.78 -9.32
CA ASP A 27 -12.74 2.00 -9.71
C ASP A 27 -13.25 1.13 -8.56
N TYR A 28 -14.39 0.49 -8.77
CA TYR A 28 -15.01 -0.46 -7.85
C TYR A 28 -14.18 -1.72 -7.63
N SER A 29 -14.42 -2.39 -6.50
CA SER A 29 -13.75 -3.65 -6.19
C SER A 29 -14.22 -4.77 -7.10
N HIS A 30 -13.29 -5.60 -7.56
CA HIS A 30 -13.62 -6.86 -8.23
C HIS A 30 -13.29 -8.07 -7.35
N ILE A 31 -13.73 -9.26 -7.74
CA ILE A 31 -13.56 -10.50 -6.96
C ILE A 31 -12.11 -10.82 -6.58
N GLY A 32 -11.13 -10.39 -7.38
CA GLY A 32 -9.71 -10.49 -7.04
C GLY A 32 -9.34 -9.76 -5.75
N HIS A 33 -9.90 -8.57 -5.51
CA HIS A 33 -9.70 -7.81 -4.27
C HIS A 33 -10.36 -8.55 -3.10
N ALA A 34 -11.62 -8.94 -3.26
CA ALA A 34 -12.36 -9.69 -2.24
C ALA A 34 -11.59 -10.93 -1.79
N ARG A 35 -11.11 -11.74 -2.73
CA ARG A 35 -10.30 -12.94 -2.42
C ARG A 35 -9.05 -12.60 -1.62
N ALA A 36 -8.32 -11.56 -2.00
CA ALA A 36 -7.09 -11.17 -1.32
C ALA A 36 -7.37 -10.71 0.11
N PHE A 37 -8.29 -9.77 0.31
CA PHE A 37 -8.58 -9.23 1.65
C PHE A 37 -9.21 -10.25 2.58
N VAL A 38 -10.12 -11.11 2.09
CA VAL A 38 -10.67 -12.21 2.90
C VAL A 38 -9.56 -13.18 3.33
N THR A 39 -8.59 -13.48 2.45
CA THR A 39 -7.46 -14.36 2.81
C THR A 39 -6.62 -13.76 3.94
N PHE A 40 -6.32 -12.47 3.87
CA PHE A 40 -5.56 -11.79 4.92
C PHE A 40 -6.36 -11.53 6.20
N ASP A 41 -7.68 -11.36 6.10
CA ASP A 41 -8.57 -11.31 7.26
C ASP A 41 -8.56 -12.62 8.03
N ILE A 42 -8.62 -13.76 7.34
CA ILE A 42 -8.49 -15.09 7.97
C ILE A 42 -7.14 -15.20 8.70
N LEU A 43 -6.05 -14.76 8.07
CA LEU A 43 -4.74 -14.76 8.71
C LEU A 43 -4.70 -13.83 9.94
N TYR A 44 -5.25 -12.63 9.84
CA TYR A 44 -5.33 -11.67 10.94
C TYR A 44 -6.07 -12.26 12.15
N ARG A 45 -7.25 -12.84 11.90
CA ARG A 45 -8.07 -13.50 12.93
C ARG A 45 -7.33 -14.68 13.54
N TYR A 46 -6.69 -15.50 12.72
CA TYR A 46 -5.93 -16.65 13.21
C TYR A 46 -4.76 -16.24 14.12
N LEU A 47 -4.01 -15.20 13.76
CA LEU A 47 -2.94 -14.69 14.61
C LEU A 47 -3.46 -14.14 15.94
N LYS A 48 -4.61 -13.45 15.94
CA LYS A 48 -5.25 -12.97 17.16
C LYS A 48 -5.74 -14.10 18.07
N GLU A 49 -6.27 -15.17 17.49
CA GLU A 49 -6.69 -16.37 18.23
C GLU A 49 -5.50 -17.10 18.87
N LEU A 50 -4.30 -16.94 18.32
CA LEU A 50 -3.05 -17.42 18.89
C LEU A 50 -2.44 -16.45 19.94
N ASP A 51 -3.22 -15.50 20.44
CA ASP A 51 -2.83 -14.48 21.44
C ASP A 51 -1.69 -13.54 20.99
N TYR A 52 -1.48 -13.37 19.67
CA TYR A 52 -0.56 -12.35 19.18
C TYR A 52 -1.17 -10.95 19.24
N GLU A 53 -0.36 -9.97 19.64
CA GLU A 53 -0.62 -8.56 19.40
C GLU A 53 -0.25 -8.23 17.94
N VAL A 54 -1.27 -8.07 17.09
CA VAL A 54 -1.06 -7.90 15.65
C VAL A 54 -1.30 -6.44 15.24
N ALA A 55 -0.23 -5.76 14.81
CA ALA A 55 -0.29 -4.48 14.14
C ALA A 55 -0.57 -4.69 12.65
N TYR A 56 -1.86 -4.75 12.29
CA TYR A 56 -2.29 -4.94 10.91
C TYR A 56 -2.40 -3.59 10.20
N THR A 57 -1.72 -3.43 9.06
CA THR A 57 -1.71 -2.20 8.25
C THR A 57 -1.99 -2.51 6.79
N TRP A 58 -2.80 -1.67 6.17
CA TRP A 58 -2.92 -1.56 4.71
C TRP A 58 -2.79 -0.08 4.30
N ASN A 59 -2.69 0.18 2.99
CA ASN A 59 -2.67 1.54 2.45
C ASN A 59 -3.78 1.76 1.42
N PHE A 60 -4.17 3.00 1.16
CA PHE A 60 -4.84 3.38 -0.08
C PHE A 60 -3.82 4.09 -0.96
N THR A 61 -3.61 3.57 -2.16
CA THR A 61 -2.88 4.30 -3.20
C THR A 61 -3.88 5.26 -3.85
N ASP A 62 -4.00 6.45 -3.26
CA ASP A 62 -4.97 7.49 -3.64
C ASP A 62 -4.37 8.60 -4.52
N VAL A 63 -3.10 8.46 -4.89
CA VAL A 63 -2.37 9.25 -5.88
C VAL A 63 -1.69 8.29 -6.85
N ASP A 64 -2.12 8.28 -8.12
CA ASP A 64 -1.62 7.39 -9.18
C ASP A 64 -2.08 7.92 -10.55
N ASP A 65 -1.32 7.67 -11.61
CA ASP A 65 -1.66 8.06 -12.98
C ASP A 65 -3.03 7.53 -13.43
N LYS A 66 -3.42 6.31 -13.01
CA LYS A 66 -4.73 5.74 -13.33
C LYS A 66 -5.88 6.56 -12.76
N ILE A 67 -5.70 7.14 -11.56
CA ILE A 67 -6.69 8.00 -10.91
C ILE A 67 -6.80 9.31 -11.71
N ILE A 68 -5.67 9.91 -12.09
CA ILE A 68 -5.63 11.15 -12.89
C ILE A 68 -6.30 10.94 -14.25
N CYS A 69 -5.96 9.85 -14.94
CA CYS A 69 -6.56 9.49 -16.23
C CYS A 69 -8.08 9.28 -16.09
N ARG A 70 -8.53 8.48 -15.13
CA ARG A 70 -9.98 8.23 -14.92
C ARG A 70 -10.76 9.49 -14.56
N ALA A 71 -10.20 10.36 -13.71
CA ALA A 71 -10.80 11.65 -13.38
C ALA A 71 -10.90 12.56 -14.61
N SER A 72 -9.95 12.42 -15.55
CA SER A 72 -9.97 13.14 -16.83
C SER A 72 -10.95 12.58 -17.87
N GLU A 73 -11.21 11.27 -17.88
CA GLU A 73 -12.20 10.64 -18.77
C GLU A 73 -13.64 10.99 -18.37
N SER A 74 -13.86 11.18 -17.06
CA SER A 74 -15.14 11.64 -16.52
C SER A 74 -15.51 13.06 -17.02
N LYS A 75 -14.61 13.72 -17.77
CA LYS A 75 -14.80 15.10 -18.19
C LYS A 75 -15.82 15.31 -19.31
N ASP A 76 -16.11 14.27 -20.08
CA ASP A 76 -16.93 14.40 -21.29
C ASP A 76 -18.44 14.40 -21.01
N ASN A 77 -18.86 13.91 -19.84
CA ASN A 77 -20.27 13.74 -19.53
C ASN A 77 -20.86 14.88 -18.70
N GLU A 78 -20.10 15.49 -17.78
CA GLU A 78 -20.57 16.60 -16.94
C GLU A 78 -19.42 17.56 -16.53
N PRO A 79 -19.42 18.84 -16.94
CA PRO A 79 -18.35 19.81 -16.68
C PRO A 79 -18.05 20.06 -15.19
N ASN A 80 -19.06 19.93 -14.33
CA ASN A 80 -18.99 20.26 -12.91
C ASN A 80 -19.08 19.02 -12.00
N HIS A 81 -18.84 17.82 -12.53
CA HIS A 81 -18.93 16.60 -11.75
C HIS A 81 -17.83 16.55 -10.67
N PRO A 82 -18.15 16.24 -9.40
CA PRO A 82 -17.19 16.29 -8.29
C PRO A 82 -16.03 15.31 -8.45
N LEU A 83 -16.24 14.18 -9.14
CA LEU A 83 -15.20 13.16 -9.39
C LEU A 83 -14.22 13.53 -10.53
N ARG A 84 -14.28 14.76 -11.07
CA ARG A 84 -13.24 15.27 -11.98
C ARG A 84 -11.95 15.65 -11.26
N ASP A 85 -12.04 15.87 -9.95
CA ASP A 85 -10.87 16.02 -9.09
C ASP A 85 -10.33 14.62 -8.70
N PRO A 86 -9.05 14.31 -8.96
CA PRO A 86 -8.47 12.99 -8.68
C PRO A 86 -8.61 12.54 -7.22
N LEU A 87 -8.45 13.45 -6.25
CA LEU A 87 -8.57 13.11 -4.84
C LEU A 87 -10.02 12.84 -4.44
N ASN A 88 -10.99 13.61 -4.96
CA ASN A 88 -12.41 13.29 -4.76
C ASN A 88 -12.77 11.93 -5.38
N LEU A 89 -12.26 11.63 -6.57
CA LEU A 89 -12.47 10.34 -7.23
C LEU A 89 -11.92 9.19 -6.39
N SER A 90 -10.67 9.30 -5.94
CA SER A 90 -10.05 8.24 -5.13
C SER A 90 -10.73 8.09 -3.78
N ASN A 91 -11.13 9.18 -3.14
CA ASN A 91 -11.89 9.15 -1.89
C ASN A 91 -13.25 8.45 -2.04
N HIS A 92 -13.97 8.72 -3.13
CA HIS A 92 -15.22 8.02 -3.42
C HIS A 92 -14.98 6.51 -3.50
N TYR A 93 -14.03 6.04 -4.31
CA TYR A 93 -13.76 4.60 -4.42
C TYR A 93 -13.09 3.97 -3.20
N CYS A 94 -12.41 4.75 -2.34
CA CYS A 94 -12.01 4.28 -1.02
C CYS A 94 -13.22 3.93 -0.17
N GLN A 95 -14.25 4.79 -0.18
CA GLN A 95 -15.46 4.59 0.60
C GLN A 95 -16.27 3.40 0.10
N GLU A 96 -16.45 3.27 -1.22
CA GLU A 96 -17.12 2.11 -1.84
C GLU A 96 -16.46 0.80 -1.39
N PHE A 97 -15.13 0.73 -1.38
CA PHE A 97 -14.44 -0.45 -0.91
C PHE A 97 -14.57 -0.73 0.58
N LEU A 98 -14.60 0.31 1.41
CA LEU A 98 -14.83 0.10 2.83
C LEU A 98 -16.22 -0.52 3.05
N TRP A 99 -17.22 -0.15 2.25
CA TRP A 99 -18.52 -0.82 2.24
C TRP A 99 -18.41 -2.26 1.74
N ASP A 100 -17.70 -2.53 0.64
CA ASP A 100 -17.48 -3.91 0.16
C ASP A 100 -16.81 -4.79 1.23
N MET A 101 -15.82 -4.25 1.97
CA MET A 101 -15.11 -5.00 3.01
C MET A 101 -15.98 -5.25 4.23
N ASP A 102 -16.86 -4.30 4.59
CA ASP A 102 -17.85 -4.46 5.66
C ASP A 102 -18.88 -5.53 5.29
N ASP A 103 -19.40 -5.51 4.05
CA ASP A 103 -20.31 -6.52 3.52
C ASP A 103 -19.69 -7.92 3.52
N LEU A 104 -18.38 -8.02 3.26
CA LEU A 104 -17.60 -9.25 3.35
C LEU A 104 -17.19 -9.63 4.78
N GLN A 105 -17.55 -8.81 5.78
CA GLN A 105 -17.22 -8.99 7.19
C GLN A 105 -15.72 -9.05 7.49
N CYS A 106 -14.91 -8.44 6.62
CA CYS A 106 -13.48 -8.28 6.84
C CYS A 106 -13.26 -7.30 8.00
N LEU A 107 -12.35 -7.63 8.93
CA LEU A 107 -11.93 -6.68 9.95
C LEU A 107 -11.11 -5.57 9.32
N LEU A 108 -11.38 -4.34 9.77
CA LEU A 108 -10.51 -3.22 9.44
C LEU A 108 -9.13 -3.42 10.10
N PRO A 109 -8.05 -3.06 9.41
CA PRO A 109 -6.73 -3.07 9.99
C PRO A 109 -6.59 -2.00 11.07
N THR A 110 -5.59 -2.21 11.93
CA THR A 110 -5.18 -1.25 12.97
C THR A 110 -4.82 0.10 12.38
N PHE A 111 -4.19 0.13 11.20
CA PHE A 111 -3.79 1.36 10.52
C PHE A 111 -4.21 1.35 9.04
N GLN A 112 -4.83 2.45 8.62
CA GLN A 112 -5.19 2.70 7.22
C GLN A 112 -4.50 3.97 6.74
N GLN A 113 -3.44 3.80 5.97
CA GLN A 113 -2.61 4.93 5.52
C GLN A 113 -3.00 5.36 4.11
N ARG A 114 -2.94 6.65 3.82
CA ARG A 114 -3.11 7.19 2.46
C ARG A 114 -1.78 7.72 1.95
N VAL A 115 -1.54 7.59 0.65
CA VAL A 115 -0.32 8.15 0.07
C VAL A 115 -0.33 9.67 0.20
N SER A 116 -1.48 10.30 -0.06
CA SER A 116 -1.66 11.75 0.07
C SER A 116 -1.31 12.30 1.46
N ASP A 117 -1.54 11.53 2.52
CA ASP A 117 -1.24 11.91 3.91
C ASP A 117 0.24 11.74 4.30
N HIS A 118 1.06 11.12 3.45
CA HIS A 118 2.45 10.76 3.74
C HIS A 118 3.49 11.30 2.76
N MET A 119 3.14 12.33 1.99
CA MET A 119 4.03 12.92 0.99
C MET A 119 5.35 13.44 1.58
N ASP A 120 5.30 14.06 2.77
CA ASP A 120 6.50 14.58 3.44
C ASP A 120 7.48 13.45 3.82
N GLN A 121 6.97 12.33 4.33
CA GLN A 121 7.77 11.16 4.68
C GLN A 121 8.37 10.50 3.44
N ILE A 122 7.62 10.45 2.34
CA ILE A 122 8.11 9.94 1.05
C ILE A 122 9.27 10.83 0.56
N LEU A 123 9.12 12.16 0.61
CA LEU A 123 10.17 13.11 0.22
C LEU A 123 11.42 13.01 1.11
N ASP A 124 11.25 12.84 2.42
CA ASP A 124 12.36 12.61 3.35
C ASP A 124 13.09 11.29 3.04
N MET A 125 12.35 10.20 2.77
CA MET A 125 12.94 8.92 2.40
C MET A 125 13.74 9.03 1.11
N VAL A 126 13.16 9.62 0.06
CA VAL A 126 13.85 9.86 -1.22
C VAL A 126 15.11 10.68 -1.02
N THR A 127 15.05 11.71 -0.17
CA THR A 127 16.22 12.55 0.17
C THR A 127 17.32 11.72 0.84
N LYS A 128 16.98 10.87 1.81
CA LYS A 128 17.94 9.98 2.49
C LYS A 128 18.62 9.00 1.54
N VAL A 129 17.85 8.34 0.68
CA VAL A 129 18.40 7.35 -0.26
C VAL A 129 19.28 8.05 -1.33
N ARG A 130 18.96 9.28 -1.73
CA ARG A 130 19.82 10.09 -2.60
C ARG A 130 21.22 10.33 -2.03
N PHE A 131 21.33 10.60 -0.73
CA PHE A 131 22.64 10.79 -0.09
C PHE A 131 23.47 9.50 -0.01
N SER A 132 22.85 8.33 -0.12
CA SER A 132 23.55 7.04 -0.18
C SER A 132 24.05 6.61 -1.57
N LEU A 133 24.10 7.53 -2.56
CA LEU A 133 24.53 7.27 -3.96
C LEU A 133 23.66 6.27 -4.74
N LEU A 134 22.45 5.97 -4.26
CA LEU A 134 21.54 5.01 -4.87
C LEU A 134 20.49 5.63 -5.81
N VAL A 135 20.43 6.96 -5.93
CA VAL A 135 19.44 7.67 -6.75
C VAL A 135 20.14 8.65 -7.68
N MET A 136 19.81 8.57 -8.96
CA MET A 136 20.25 9.49 -10.01
C MET A 136 19.07 10.36 -10.45
N SER A 137 19.36 11.55 -10.98
CA SER A 137 18.35 12.40 -11.62
C SER A 137 18.49 12.28 -13.13
N PHE A 138 17.38 12.01 -13.82
CA PHE A 138 17.29 11.96 -15.28
C PHE A 138 16.06 12.74 -15.70
N ASP A 139 16.22 13.77 -16.54
CA ASP A 139 15.12 14.62 -17.03
C ASP A 139 14.04 14.84 -15.97
N TRP A 140 14.38 15.57 -14.89
CA TRP A 140 13.50 15.90 -13.74
C TRP A 140 12.94 14.74 -12.90
N GLU A 141 13.09 13.48 -13.31
CA GLU A 141 12.74 12.29 -12.53
C GLU A 141 13.88 11.86 -11.61
N LEU A 142 13.53 11.29 -10.44
CA LEU A 142 14.47 10.64 -9.53
C LEU A 142 14.35 9.13 -9.70
N VAL A 143 15.43 8.49 -10.15
CA VAL A 143 15.45 7.06 -10.46
C VAL A 143 16.42 6.36 -9.51
N MET A 144 15.96 5.27 -8.88
CA MET A 144 16.80 4.45 -8.02
C MET A 144 17.59 3.43 -8.85
N GLU A 145 18.91 3.39 -8.67
CA GLU A 145 19.77 2.41 -9.31
C GLU A 145 19.75 1.08 -8.55
N ILE A 146 19.21 0.04 -9.18
CA ILE A 146 19.02 -1.29 -8.56
C ILE A 146 20.37 -2.00 -8.31
N THR A 147 21.40 -1.72 -9.11
CA THR A 147 22.72 -2.37 -9.02
C THR A 147 23.43 -2.08 -7.69
N CYS A 148 23.32 -0.85 -7.17
CA CYS A 148 23.92 -0.47 -5.89
C CYS A 148 23.27 -1.15 -4.68
N ALA A 149 21.98 -1.53 -4.76
CA ALA A 149 21.29 -2.20 -3.66
C ALA A 149 21.82 -3.64 -3.40
N PHE A 150 22.35 -4.30 -4.44
CA PHE A 150 22.94 -5.63 -4.33
C PHE A 150 24.33 -5.63 -3.66
N LEU A 151 25.14 -4.58 -3.86
CA LEU A 151 26.51 -4.51 -3.31
C LEU A 151 26.56 -4.32 -1.79
N LEU A 152 25.49 -3.78 -1.19
CA LEU A 152 25.36 -3.62 0.26
C LEU A 152 25.14 -4.94 1.01
N HIS A 153 24.65 -5.99 0.34
CA HIS A 153 24.52 -7.33 0.95
C HIS A 153 25.85 -8.10 1.00
N SER A 154 26.89 -7.63 0.32
CA SER A 154 28.19 -8.31 0.27
C SER A 154 29.17 -7.87 1.37
N HIS A 155 28.81 -6.88 2.20
CA HIS A 155 29.71 -6.27 3.19
C HIS A 155 29.23 -6.35 4.65
N VAL A 156 28.25 -7.20 4.96
CA VAL A 156 27.86 -7.52 6.35
C VAL A 156 28.02 -9.02 6.59
N VAL A 157 29.27 -9.49 6.55
CA VAL A 157 29.73 -10.70 7.23
C VAL A 157 31.09 -10.38 7.86
N VAL A 158 31.06 -9.78 9.05
CA VAL A 158 31.95 -10.06 10.20
C VAL A 158 31.15 -9.76 11.46
#